data_AF-A0A9D6QK04-F1
#
_entry.id   AF-A0A9D6QK04-F1
#
_cell.length_a   1.000
_cell.length_b   1.000
_cell.length_c   1.000
_cell.angle_alpha   90.00
_cell.angle_beta   90.00
_cell.angle_gamma   90.00
#
_symmetry.space_group_name_H-M   'P 1'
#
loop_
_entity.id
_entity.type
_entity.pdbx_description
1 polymer ?
#
loop_
_entity_poly.entity_id
_entity_poly.type
_entity_poly.pdbx_seq_one_letter_code
_entity_poly.pdbx_strand_id
1 'polypeptide(L)' 'DPEIEAAQVARLNALRAKRDAAKSRAALAEVERRAASGENLMPAILAAVEAYATVGEISDALRRIFGEFHESVVI' A
#
# COMPACT_ATOMS: atom_id res chain seq x y z
N ASP A 1 19.23 -10.12 10.11
CA ASP A 1 20.00 -11.08 9.31
C ASP A 1 20.04 -10.56 7.88
N PRO A 2 21.22 -10.17 7.36
CA PRO A 2 21.37 -9.56 6.03
C PRO A 2 20.80 -10.43 4.89
N GLU A 3 20.81 -11.76 5.04
CA GLU A 3 20.32 -12.67 4.01
C GLU A 3 18.79 -12.65 3.88
N ILE A 4 18.09 -12.48 5.01
CA ILE A 4 16.62 -12.38 5.05
C ILE A 4 16.14 -11.10 4.36
N GLU A 5 16.86 -9.99 4.57
CA GLU A 5 16.56 -8.70 3.94
C GLU A 5 16.73 -8.79 2.42
N ALA A 6 17.85 -9.35 1.95
CA ALA A 6 18.10 -9.54 0.52
C ALA A 6 17.03 -10.42 -0.15
N ALA A 7 16.61 -11.51 0.51
CA ALA A 7 15.55 -12.38 0.01
C ALA A 7 14.18 -11.68 -0.07
N GLN A 8 13.84 -10.86 0.91
CA GLN A 8 12.62 -10.05 0.91
C GLN A 8 12.61 -9.05 -0.26
N VAL A 9 13.72 -8.32 -0.46
CA VAL A 9 13.87 -7.35 -1.56
C VAL A 9 13.74 -8.05 -2.92
N ALA A 10 14.40 -9.21 -3.11
CA ALA A 10 14.32 -9.97 -4.34
C ALA A 10 12.87 -10.42 -4.64
N ARG A 11 12.15 -10.91 -3.62
CA ARG A 11 10.74 -11.32 -3.75
C ARG A 11 9.83 -10.15 -4.11
N LEU A 12 10.06 -8.98 -3.50
CA LEU A 12 9.31 -7.75 -3.79
C LEU A 12 9.52 -7.30 -5.25
N ASN A 13 10.77 -7.31 -5.71
CA ASN A 13 11.11 -6.94 -7.08
C ASN A 13 10.51 -7.92 -8.10
N ALA A 14 10.56 -9.23 -7.83
CA ALA A 14 9.94 -10.23 -8.68
C ALA A 14 8.41 -10.07 -8.76
N LEU A 15 7.76 -9.75 -7.64
CA LEU A 15 6.32 -9.46 -7.59
C LEU A 15 5.98 -8.20 -8.40
N ARG A 16 6.76 -7.12 -8.23
CA ARG A 16 6.59 -5.87 -8.97
C ARG A 16 6.83 -6.02 -10.48
N ALA A 17 7.73 -6.92 -10.88
CA ALA A 17 8.02 -7.19 -12.29
C ALA A 17 6.91 -8.03 -12.98
N LYS A 18 6.23 -8.90 -12.23
CA LYS A 18 5.19 -9.80 -12.76
C LYS A 18 3.78 -9.20 -12.76
N ARG A 19 3.52 -8.22 -11.91
CA ARG A 19 2.18 -7.62 -11.79
C ARG A 19 1.83 -6.70 -12.95
N ASP A 20 0.53 -6.52 -13.18
CA ASP A 20 0.03 -5.45 -14.02
C ASP A 20 0.16 -4.11 -13.29
N ALA A 21 1.17 -3.33 -13.68
CA ALA A 21 1.48 -2.07 -13.04
C ALA A 21 0.36 -1.02 -13.24
N ALA A 22 -0.42 -1.11 -14.32
CA ALA A 22 -1.54 -0.19 -14.54
C ALA A 22 -2.70 -0.50 -13.60
N LYS A 23 -3.05 -1.79 -13.45
CA LYS A 23 -4.08 -2.23 -12.50
C LYS A 23 -3.72 -1.92 -11.06
N SER A 24 -2.47 -2.18 -10.66
CA SER A 24 -1.99 -1.86 -9.31
C SER A 24 -2.09 -0.36 -9.02
N ARG A 25 -1.65 0.50 -9.95
CA ARG A 25 -1.79 1.96 -9.78
C ARG A 25 -3.25 2.42 -9.71
N ALA A 26 -4.12 1.87 -10.55
CA ALA A 26 -5.54 2.23 -10.55
C ALA A 26 -6.21 1.83 -9.23
N ALA A 27 -5.90 0.65 -8.69
CA ALA A 27 -6.44 0.18 -7.43
C ALA A 27 -5.94 1.03 -6.24
N LEU A 28 -4.66 1.42 -6.22
CA LEU A 28 -4.12 2.32 -5.21
C LEU A 28 -4.75 3.73 -5.27
N ALA A 29 -4.98 4.26 -6.48
CA ALA A 29 -5.68 5.53 -6.64
C ALA A 29 -7.14 5.48 -6.14
N GLU A 30 -7.80 4.33 -6.26
CA GLU A 30 -9.13 4.12 -5.68
C GLU A 30 -9.10 4.09 -4.15
N VAL A 31 -8.06 3.48 -3.55
CA VAL A 31 -7.84 3.54 -2.10
C VAL A 31 -7.68 4.99 -1.64
N GLU A 32 -6.87 5.79 -2.32
CA GLU A 32 -6.70 7.23 -2.01
C GLU A 32 -8.01 8.01 -2.13
N ARG A 33 -8.79 7.78 -3.21
CA ARG A 33 -10.09 8.43 -3.40
C ARG A 33 -11.06 8.13 -2.25
N ARG A 34 -11.21 6.86 -1.89
CA ARG A 34 -12.14 6.45 -0.82
C ARG A 34 -11.70 6.92 0.54
N ALA A 35 -10.40 6.94 0.79
CA ALA A 35 -9.84 7.53 2.00
C ALA A 35 -10.18 9.02 2.11
N ALA A 36 -10.11 9.75 0.99
CA ALA A 36 -10.44 11.17 0.96
C ALA A 36 -11.95 11.45 1.08
N SER A 37 -12.81 10.58 0.54
CA SER A 37 -14.26 10.75 0.61
C SER A 37 -14.91 10.19 1.89
N GLY A 38 -14.15 9.44 2.71
CA GLY A 38 -14.68 8.78 3.91
C GLY A 38 -15.56 7.56 3.62
N GLU A 39 -15.49 7.02 2.41
CA GLU A 39 -16.20 5.81 2.01
C GLU A 39 -15.56 4.54 2.60
N ASN A 40 -16.26 3.42 2.49
CA ASN A 40 -15.73 2.13 2.91
C ASN A 40 -14.48 1.75 2.08
N LEU A 41 -13.35 1.64 2.76
CA LEU A 41 -12.03 1.32 2.21
C LEU A 41 -11.86 -0.15 1.83
N MET A 42 -12.58 -1.07 2.50
CA MET A 42 -12.36 -2.51 2.34
C MET A 42 -12.46 -3.00 0.89
N PRO A 43 -13.45 -2.58 0.08
CA PRO A 43 -13.50 -2.96 -1.34
C PRO A 43 -12.28 -2.50 -2.15
N ALA A 44 -11.75 -1.30 -1.88
CA ALA A 44 -10.59 -0.77 -2.60
C ALA A 44 -9.29 -1.45 -2.16
N ILE A 45 -9.16 -1.77 -0.87
CA ILE A 45 -8.02 -2.53 -0.34
C ILE A 45 -8.00 -3.93 -0.95
N LEU A 46 -9.16 -4.60 -1.05
CA LEU A 46 -9.26 -5.92 -1.67
C LEU A 46 -8.82 -5.87 -3.14
N ALA A 47 -9.30 -4.88 -3.92
CA ALA A 47 -8.90 -4.68 -5.30
C ALA A 47 -7.38 -4.41 -5.44
N ALA A 48 -6.78 -3.68 -4.50
CA ALA A 48 -5.34 -3.42 -4.47
C ALA A 48 -4.54 -4.72 -4.22
N VAL A 49 -4.99 -5.56 -3.29
CA VAL A 49 -4.38 -6.87 -3.01
C VAL A 49 -4.51 -7.81 -4.20
N GLU A 50 -5.68 -7.87 -4.84
CA GLU A 50 -5.90 -8.65 -6.07
C GLU A 50 -5.02 -8.18 -7.23
N ALA A 51 -4.71 -6.87 -7.28
CA ALA A 51 -3.77 -6.29 -8.23
C ALA A 51 -2.29 -6.47 -7.84
N TYR A 52 -1.99 -7.28 -6.81
CA TYR A 52 -0.65 -7.47 -6.27
C TYR A 52 0.04 -6.17 -5.84
N ALA A 53 -0.72 -5.23 -5.25
CA ALA A 53 -0.16 -4.13 -4.49
C ALA A 53 0.43 -4.66 -3.18
N THR A 54 1.53 -4.05 -2.74
CA THR A 54 2.18 -4.44 -1.49
C THR A 54 1.53 -3.74 -0.30
N VAL A 55 1.72 -4.30 0.90
CA VAL A 55 1.25 -3.68 2.15
C VAL A 55 1.83 -2.28 2.32
N GLY A 56 3.10 -2.08 1.94
CA GLY A 56 3.75 -0.78 1.97
C GLY A 56 3.05 0.23 1.05
N GLU A 57 2.74 -0.17 -0.19
CA GLU A 57 2.09 0.72 -1.16
C GLU A 57 0.67 1.12 -0.73
N ILE A 58 -0.10 0.18 -0.15
CA ILE A 58 -1.43 0.48 0.40
C ILE A 58 -1.30 1.40 1.62
N SER A 59 -0.32 1.15 2.49
CA SER A 59 -0.05 1.99 3.66
C SER A 59 0.36 3.40 3.25
N ASP A 60 1.19 3.54 2.22
CA ASP A 60 1.63 4.83 1.67
C ASP A 60 0.46 5.62 1.07
N ALA A 61 -0.45 4.95 0.36
CA ALA A 61 -1.67 5.57 -0.16
C ALA A 61 -2.54 6.13 0.98
N LEU A 62 -2.74 5.37 2.05
CA LEU A 62 -3.51 5.82 3.22
C LEU A 62 -2.79 6.96 3.97
N ARG A 63 -1.46 6.88 4.09
CA ARG A 63 -0.61 7.88 4.75
C ARG A 63 -0.65 9.23 4.05
N ARG A 64 -0.81 9.28 2.73
CA ARG A 64 -1.00 10.54 1.99
C ARG A 64 -2.27 11.29 2.38
N ILE A 65 -3.32 10.56 2.78
CA ILE A 65 -4.62 11.14 3.09
C ILE A 65 -4.78 11.39 4.59
N PHE A 66 -4.43 10.40 5.41
CA PHE A 66 -4.61 10.47 6.87
C PHE A 66 -3.39 10.99 7.62
N GLY A 67 -2.24 11.08 6.96
CA GLY A 67 -0.97 11.37 7.60
C GLY A 67 -0.42 10.16 8.36
N GLU A 68 0.55 10.43 9.23
CA GLU A 68 1.13 9.44 10.13
C GLU A 68 0.73 9.73 11.56
N PHE A 69 0.48 8.68 12.33
CA PHE A 69 0.31 8.81 13.77
C PHE A 69 1.64 9.26 14.39
N HIS A 70 1.61 10.37 15.14
CA HIS A 70 2.73 10.86 15.92
C HIS A 70 2.35 10.80 17.40
N GLU A 71 3.11 10.03 18.18
CA GLU A 71 2.88 9.92 19.62
C GLU A 71 3.07 11.30 20.27
N SER A 72 1.99 11.82 20.85
CA SER A 72 2.02 13.09 21.57
C SER A 72 2.47 12.81 23.00
N VAL A 73 3.77 12.95 23.28
CA VAL A 73 4.26 12.93 24.67
C VAL A 73 3.79 14.23 25.33
N VAL A 74 2.66 14.15 26.02
CA VAL A 74 2.23 15.22 26.92
C VAL A 74 3.10 15.11 28.17
N ILE A 75 4.02 16.06 28.36
CA ILE A 75 4.83 16.21 29.58
C ILE A 75 4.07 17.07 30.58
#